data_AF-A0A7S0P0A2-F1
#
_entry.id   AF-A0A7S0P0A2-F1
#
_cell.length_a   1.000
_cell.length_b   1.000
_cell.length_c   1.000
_cell.angle_alpha   90.00
_cell.angle_beta   90.00
_cell.angle_gamma   90.00
#
_symmetry.space_group_name_H-M   'P 1'
#
loop_
_entity.id
_entity.type
_entity.pdbx_description
1 polymer ?
#
loop_
_entity_poly.entity_id
_entity_poly.type
_entity_poly.pdbx_seq_one_letter_code
_entity_poly.pdbx_strand_id
1 'polypeptide(L)'
;VYWRSLDENTDIVAPMYPFPGELARYVRFAERQAGAARPVVMCEYAHAMGNSLGSLSKYWALIRAQPLLQGGFVWDWKDQGLSSTSAAGRHVWAYGGDFGPEGTPSDGNFCANGLMQPDGKPNPHAHELRHVYSPFAVGLLHADVAGARLLVSSELLFEA
;
A
#
# COMPACT_ATOMS: atom_id res chain seq x y z
N VAL A 1 -0.20 13.57 13.07
CA VAL A 1 -0.82 13.67 11.73
C VAL A 1 -2.24 13.08 11.69
N TYR A 2 -2.55 12.00 12.42
CA TYR A 2 -3.87 11.33 12.47
C TYR A 2 -5.11 12.24 12.58
N TRP A 3 -5.03 13.33 13.34
CA TRP A 3 -6.21 14.15 13.69
C TRP A 3 -6.62 15.19 12.65
N ARG A 4 -5.72 15.61 11.74
CA ARG A 4 -6.03 16.67 10.75
C ARG A 4 -6.90 16.18 9.59
N SER A 5 -6.99 14.87 9.37
CA SER A 5 -7.88 14.29 8.34
C SER A 5 -9.36 14.40 8.68
N LEU A 6 -9.68 14.83 9.91
CA LEU A 6 -11.04 14.98 10.41
C LEU A 6 -11.47 16.46 10.54
N ASP A 7 -10.67 17.39 10.03
CA ASP A 7 -11.01 18.81 10.02
C ASP A 7 -11.88 19.16 8.79
N GLU A 8 -12.61 20.28 8.86
CA GLU A 8 -13.47 20.78 7.76
C GLU A 8 -12.66 21.44 6.62
N ASN A 9 -11.35 21.63 6.80
CA ASN A 9 -10.47 22.38 5.90
C ASN A 9 -9.82 21.52 4.79
N THR A 10 -10.37 20.34 4.51
CA THR A 10 -9.88 19.44 3.46
C THR A 10 -11.04 18.80 2.69
N ASP A 11 -10.85 18.61 1.40
CA ASP A 11 -11.85 17.97 0.54
C ASP A 11 -11.80 16.44 0.60
N ILE A 12 -10.73 15.85 1.16
CA ILE A 12 -10.49 14.41 1.22
C ILE A 12 -10.22 13.97 2.66
N VAL A 13 -10.88 12.91 3.11
CA VAL A 13 -10.54 12.27 4.38
C VAL A 13 -9.33 11.37 4.14
N ALA A 14 -8.16 11.81 4.57
CA ALA A 14 -6.89 11.15 4.26
C ALA A 14 -6.21 10.53 5.50
N PRO A 15 -6.67 9.36 5.98
CA PRO A 15 -6.04 8.69 7.11
C PRO A 15 -4.71 8.05 6.72
N MET A 16 -3.79 8.01 7.67
CA MET A 16 -2.50 7.34 7.57
C MET A 16 -2.59 6.04 8.38
N TYR A 17 -2.25 4.90 7.78
CA TYR A 17 -2.22 3.57 8.40
C TYR A 17 -3.49 3.10 9.16
N PRO A 18 -4.73 3.31 8.66
CA PRO A 18 -5.90 2.72 9.31
C PRO A 18 -5.89 1.19 9.11
N PHE A 19 -6.16 0.40 10.15
CA PHE A 19 -6.41 -1.04 9.94
C PHE A 19 -7.68 -1.24 9.10
N PRO A 20 -7.83 -2.37 8.37
CA PRO A 20 -9.04 -2.62 7.58
C PRO A 20 -10.35 -2.48 8.39
N GLY A 21 -10.35 -2.94 9.65
CA GLY A 21 -11.50 -2.83 10.55
C GLY A 21 -11.84 -1.39 10.98
N GLU A 22 -10.93 -0.43 10.81
CA GLU A 22 -11.14 0.97 11.16
C GLU A 22 -11.69 1.80 10.01
N LEU A 23 -11.65 1.30 8.76
CA LEU A 23 -12.09 2.05 7.58
C LEU A 23 -13.56 2.49 7.68
N ALA A 24 -14.42 1.67 8.28
CA ALA A 24 -15.82 2.02 8.51
C ALA A 24 -15.99 3.28 9.39
N ARG A 25 -15.04 3.58 10.29
CA ARG A 25 -15.04 4.83 11.07
C ARG A 25 -14.81 6.05 10.18
N TYR A 26 -13.86 5.97 9.25
CA TYR A 26 -13.54 7.06 8.34
C TYR A 26 -14.66 7.31 7.34
N VAL A 27 -15.30 6.25 6.84
CA VAL A 27 -16.49 6.34 6.01
C VAL A 27 -17.62 7.07 6.75
N ARG A 28 -17.97 6.63 7.97
CA ARG A 28 -18.99 7.29 8.79
C ARG A 28 -18.67 8.76 9.08
N PHE A 29 -17.39 9.07 9.25
CA PHE A 29 -16.95 10.44 9.44
C PHE A 29 -17.12 11.27 8.15
N ALA A 30 -16.75 10.71 7.00
CA ALA A 30 -16.85 11.35 5.70
C ALA A 30 -18.30 11.60 5.26
N GLU A 31 -19.25 10.77 5.71
CA GLU A 31 -20.70 10.93 5.49
C GLU A 31 -21.33 12.08 6.30
N ARG A 32 -20.78 12.42 7.47
CA ARG A 32 -21.40 13.34 8.44
C ARG A 32 -21.14 14.83 8.18
N GLN A 33 -20.39 15.16 7.13
CA GLN A 33 -19.97 16.53 6.84
C GLN A 33 -21.09 17.28 6.10
N ALA A 34 -21.39 18.50 6.56
CA ALA A 34 -22.45 19.31 5.99
C ALA A 34 -22.07 19.77 4.57
N GLY A 35 -22.80 19.30 3.55
CA GLY A 35 -22.68 19.80 2.17
C GLY A 35 -22.38 18.73 1.11
N ALA A 36 -21.58 17.71 1.42
CA ALA A 36 -21.36 16.52 0.58
C ALA A 36 -20.54 15.46 1.33
N ALA A 37 -20.74 14.18 1.01
CA ALA A 37 -19.84 13.13 1.47
C ALA A 37 -18.47 13.29 0.81
N ARG A 38 -17.39 13.22 1.60
CA ARG A 38 -16.01 13.29 1.10
C ARG A 38 -15.47 11.89 0.78
N PRO A 39 -14.63 11.72 -0.25
CA PRO A 39 -13.94 10.46 -0.44
C PRO A 39 -12.91 10.23 0.67
N VAL A 40 -12.65 8.96 0.96
CA VAL A 40 -11.60 8.49 1.85
C VAL A 40 -10.48 7.91 1.00
N VAL A 41 -9.29 8.51 1.10
CA VAL A 41 -8.09 8.06 0.38
C VAL A 41 -6.97 7.91 1.39
N MET A 42 -6.49 6.70 1.64
CA MET A 42 -5.42 6.51 2.61
C MET A 42 -4.13 7.13 2.06
N CYS A 43 -3.64 8.21 2.69
CA CYS A 43 -2.43 8.90 2.22
C CYS A 43 -1.18 8.01 2.35
N GLU A 44 -1.16 7.15 3.35
CA GLU A 44 -0.22 6.04 3.49
C GLU A 44 -0.99 4.84 4.06
N TYR A 45 -0.80 3.65 3.49
CA TYR A 45 -1.27 2.39 4.06
C TYR A 45 -0.30 1.26 3.71
N ALA A 46 -0.49 0.09 4.35
CA ALA A 46 0.27 -1.13 4.07
C ALA A 46 1.80 -0.87 3.99
N HIS A 47 2.44 -0.63 5.13
CA HIS A 47 3.88 -0.37 5.21
C HIS A 47 4.69 -1.56 4.65
N ALA A 48 5.56 -1.32 3.67
CA ALA A 48 6.22 -2.36 2.87
C ALA A 48 7.63 -2.74 3.37
N MET A 49 8.05 -2.23 4.54
CA MET A 49 9.35 -2.54 5.16
C MET A 49 9.59 -4.03 5.38
N GLY A 50 10.71 -4.51 4.84
CA GLY A 50 11.15 -5.90 4.98
C GLY A 50 10.20 -6.89 4.32
N ASN A 51 9.84 -7.96 5.03
CA ASN A 51 8.85 -8.93 4.57
C ASN A 51 7.47 -8.55 5.14
N SER A 52 6.65 -7.86 4.34
CA SER A 52 5.43 -7.20 4.83
C SER A 52 4.29 -7.28 3.81
N LEU A 53 3.46 -6.22 3.73
CA LEU A 53 2.34 -6.05 2.80
C LEU A 53 1.19 -7.05 2.97
N GLY A 54 1.04 -7.59 4.19
CA GLY A 54 -0.09 -8.44 4.53
C GLY A 54 -1.44 -7.71 4.47
N SER A 55 -2.51 -8.48 4.29
CA SER A 55 -3.91 -8.00 4.29
C SER A 55 -4.33 -7.06 3.14
N LEU A 56 -3.51 -6.90 2.10
CA LEU A 56 -3.88 -6.10 0.90
C LEU A 56 -5.26 -6.51 0.33
N SER A 57 -5.52 -7.81 0.21
CA SER A 57 -6.81 -8.32 -0.26
C SER A 57 -8.01 -7.87 0.60
N LYS A 58 -7.82 -7.73 1.92
CA LYS A 58 -8.86 -7.24 2.84
C LYS A 58 -9.14 -5.75 2.64
N TYR A 59 -8.10 -4.93 2.45
CA TYR A 59 -8.29 -3.52 2.08
C TYR A 59 -9.08 -3.40 0.78
N TRP A 60 -8.65 -4.11 -0.26
CA TRP A 60 -9.25 -3.99 -1.58
C TRP A 60 -10.65 -4.57 -1.69
N ALA A 61 -10.98 -5.60 -0.91
CA ALA A 61 -12.35 -6.06 -0.75
C ALA A 61 -13.25 -4.96 -0.16
N LEU A 62 -12.78 -4.22 0.85
CA LEU A 62 -13.53 -3.11 1.44
C LEU A 62 -13.63 -1.91 0.49
N ILE A 63 -12.52 -1.54 -0.18
CA ILE A 63 -12.47 -0.45 -1.16
C ILE A 63 -13.49 -0.69 -2.28
N ARG A 64 -13.50 -1.89 -2.87
CA ARG A 64 -14.44 -2.25 -3.94
C ARG A 64 -15.90 -2.31 -3.46
N ALA A 65 -16.14 -2.58 -2.18
CA ALA A 65 -17.48 -2.70 -1.62
C ALA A 65 -18.09 -1.36 -1.13
N GLN A 66 -17.28 -0.32 -0.94
CA GLN A 66 -17.71 0.95 -0.34
C GLN A 66 -17.34 2.14 -1.24
N PRO A 67 -18.32 2.78 -1.90
CA PRO A 67 -18.09 3.88 -2.84
C PRO A 67 -17.25 5.06 -2.33
N LEU A 68 -17.30 5.36 -1.03
CA LEU A 68 -16.49 6.43 -0.45
C LEU A 68 -15.02 6.04 -0.24
N LEU A 69 -14.67 4.75 -0.22
CA LEU A 69 -13.28 4.31 -0.13
C LEU A 69 -12.67 4.30 -1.54
N GLN A 70 -11.78 5.25 -1.83
CA GLN A 70 -11.17 5.41 -3.16
C GLN A 70 -9.73 4.89 -3.22
N GLY A 71 -9.37 3.96 -2.32
CA GLY A 71 -8.04 3.34 -2.27
C GLY A 71 -7.05 4.09 -1.39
N GLY A 72 -5.77 4.05 -1.79
CA GLY A 72 -4.67 4.69 -1.06
C GLY A 72 -3.29 4.37 -1.63
N PHE A 73 -2.27 4.94 -0.99
CA PHE A 73 -0.88 4.85 -1.44
C PHE A 73 -0.06 3.97 -0.51
N VAL A 74 0.54 2.90 -1.06
CA VAL A 74 1.43 2.01 -0.31
C VAL A 74 2.70 2.77 0.09
N TRP A 75 3.10 2.66 1.34
CA TRP A 75 4.36 3.23 1.83
C TRP A 75 5.47 2.16 1.87
N ASP A 76 6.53 2.22 1.07
CA ASP A 76 6.80 3.18 -0.01
C ASP A 76 7.31 2.49 -1.29
N TRP A 77 7.71 3.28 -2.29
CA TRP A 77 8.12 2.74 -3.58
C TRP A 77 9.46 2.02 -3.55
N LYS A 78 10.47 2.53 -2.83
CA LYS A 78 11.86 2.10 -3.02
C LYS A 78 12.68 2.22 -1.73
N ASP A 79 13.40 1.16 -1.40
CA ASP A 79 14.36 1.12 -0.31
C ASP A 79 15.45 2.18 -0.50
N GLN A 80 15.67 3.00 0.53
CA GLN A 80 16.67 4.08 0.53
C GLN A 80 18.03 3.57 1.02
N GLY A 81 18.49 2.45 0.46
CA GLY A 81 19.79 1.86 0.78
C GLY A 81 20.93 2.44 -0.06
N LEU A 82 22.05 2.78 0.57
CA LEU A 82 23.24 3.24 -0.13
C LEU A 82 24.12 2.06 -0.53
N SER A 83 24.62 2.04 -1.77
CA SER A 83 25.55 0.99 -2.20
C SER A 83 26.86 1.12 -1.42
N SER A 84 27.30 0.02 -0.81
CA SER A 84 28.52 -0.03 -0.03
C SER A 84 29.19 -1.40 -0.12
N THR A 85 30.37 -1.51 0.48
CA THR A 85 31.14 -2.76 0.57
C THR A 85 31.44 -3.05 2.04
N SER A 86 31.03 -4.23 2.51
CA SER A 86 31.29 -4.70 3.88
C SER A 86 32.79 -4.95 4.11
N ALA A 87 33.19 -5.07 5.39
CA ALA A 87 34.57 -5.40 5.76
C ALA A 87 35.09 -6.73 5.17
N ALA A 88 34.19 -7.64 4.79
CA ALA A 88 34.51 -8.90 4.12
C ALA A 88 34.61 -8.76 2.58
N GLY A 89 34.58 -7.55 2.03
CA GLY A 89 34.69 -7.28 0.59
C GLY A 89 33.41 -7.58 -0.21
N ARG A 90 32.27 -7.81 0.45
CA ARG A 90 30.98 -8.09 -0.21
C ARG A 90 30.14 -6.83 -0.33
N HIS A 91 29.47 -6.66 -1.47
CA HIS A 91 28.47 -5.60 -1.65
C HIS A 91 27.34 -5.71 -0.62
N VAL A 92 26.92 -4.57 -0.08
CA VAL A 92 25.78 -4.43 0.84
C VAL A 92 24.99 -3.17 0.53
N TRP A 93 23.71 -3.18 0.86
CA TRP A 93 22.90 -1.96 0.95
C TRP A 93 22.96 -1.43 2.37
N ALA A 94 23.71 -0.35 2.56
CA ALA A 94 23.90 0.29 3.85
C ALA A 94 22.73 1.22 4.20
N TYR A 95 22.42 1.33 5.48
CA TYR A 95 21.37 2.19 6.02
C TYR A 95 21.87 2.94 7.27
N GLY A 96 20.95 3.53 8.03
CA GLY A 96 21.27 4.26 9.24
C GLY A 96 22.11 3.42 10.22
N GLY A 97 23.22 3.99 10.70
CA GLY A 97 24.14 3.33 11.63
C GLY A 97 25.37 2.69 10.98
N ASP A 98 25.37 2.53 9.65
CA ASP A 98 26.54 2.02 8.91
C ASP A 98 27.59 3.11 8.61
N PHE A 99 27.27 4.37 8.92
CA PHE A 99 28.13 5.54 8.67
C PHE A 99 28.33 6.36 9.95
N GLY A 100 29.52 6.94 10.07
CA GLY A 100 29.91 7.76 11.22
C GLY A 100 30.54 6.95 12.36
N PRO A 101 31.08 7.64 13.39
CA PRO A 101 31.60 7.00 14.59
C PRO A 101 30.48 6.31 15.39
N GLU A 102 30.87 5.38 16.28
CA GLU A 102 29.95 4.79 17.26
C GLU A 102 29.23 5.88 18.07
N GLY A 103 27.91 5.73 18.23
CA GLY A 103 27.06 6.73 18.87
C GLY A 103 26.52 7.82 17.94
N THR A 104 26.82 7.78 16.63
CA THR A 104 26.14 8.64 15.65
C THR A 104 24.63 8.36 15.67
N PRO A 105 23.75 9.37 15.89
CA PRO A 105 22.32 9.15 15.95
C PRO A 105 21.76 8.51 14.67
N SER A 106 20.89 7.53 14.83
CA SER A 106 20.30 6.81 13.71
C SER A 106 18.99 6.12 14.07
N ASP A 107 18.06 6.10 13.10
CA ASP A 107 16.83 5.30 13.13
C ASP A 107 16.97 3.94 12.42
N GLY A 108 18.21 3.48 12.20
CA GLY A 108 18.51 2.16 11.68
C GLY A 108 18.01 1.94 10.24
N ASN A 109 17.35 0.80 10.02
CA ASN A 109 16.85 0.39 8.71
C ASN A 109 15.44 0.92 8.39
N PHE A 110 14.88 1.86 9.17
CA PHE A 110 13.56 2.43 8.92
C PHE A 110 13.47 3.27 7.62
N CYS A 111 14.55 3.36 6.84
CA CYS A 111 14.57 3.91 5.49
C CYS A 111 14.43 2.84 4.38
N ALA A 112 14.42 1.54 4.74
CA ALA A 112 14.25 0.41 3.81
C ALA A 112 12.79 -0.09 3.83
N ASN A 113 11.89 0.70 3.25
CA ASN A 113 10.44 0.51 3.30
C ASN A 113 9.81 0.14 1.95
N GLY A 114 10.60 -0.29 0.97
CA GLY A 114 10.23 -0.28 -0.44
C GLY A 114 9.51 -1.53 -0.96
N LEU A 115 8.62 -1.29 -1.92
CA LEU A 115 8.22 -2.30 -2.90
C LEU A 115 9.39 -2.74 -3.78
N MET A 116 10.33 -1.83 -4.03
CA MET A 116 11.53 -2.05 -4.83
C MET A 116 12.78 -1.95 -3.97
N GLN A 117 13.77 -2.79 -4.26
CA GLN A 117 15.12 -2.71 -3.73
C GLN A 117 15.85 -1.46 -4.25
N PRO A 118 17.01 -1.09 -3.67
CA PRO A 118 17.75 0.10 -4.11
C PRO A 118 18.22 0.05 -5.59
N ASP A 119 18.42 -1.14 -6.14
CA ASP A 119 18.74 -1.34 -7.57
C ASP A 119 17.50 -1.42 -8.49
N GLY A 120 16.30 -1.24 -7.94
CA GLY A 120 15.04 -1.27 -8.68
C GLY A 120 14.46 -2.67 -8.89
N LYS A 121 15.08 -3.73 -8.36
CA LYS A 121 14.47 -5.06 -8.37
C LYS A 121 13.25 -5.10 -7.46
N PRO A 122 12.14 -5.74 -7.85
CA PRO A 122 10.98 -5.87 -6.99
C PRO A 122 11.28 -6.77 -5.78
N ASN A 123 10.81 -6.36 -4.60
CA ASN A 123 10.64 -7.25 -3.46
C ASN A 123 9.45 -8.19 -3.70
N PRO A 124 9.39 -9.40 -3.09
CA PRO A 124 8.34 -10.38 -3.38
C PRO A 124 6.91 -9.83 -3.25
N HIS A 125 6.66 -8.98 -2.24
CA HIS A 125 5.37 -8.37 -2.00
C HIS A 125 4.92 -7.38 -3.09
N ALA A 126 5.81 -6.89 -3.95
CA ALA A 126 5.41 -6.09 -5.11
C ALA A 126 4.58 -6.91 -6.12
N HIS A 127 4.79 -8.23 -6.19
CA HIS A 127 3.99 -9.11 -7.03
C HIS A 127 2.56 -9.29 -6.49
N GLU A 128 2.40 -9.34 -5.17
CA GLU A 128 1.08 -9.35 -4.52
C GLU A 128 0.32 -8.06 -4.83
N LEU A 129 1.00 -6.91 -4.69
CA LEU A 129 0.39 -5.62 -5.02
C LEU A 129 -0.07 -5.57 -6.49
N ARG A 130 0.79 -6.00 -7.42
CA ARG A 130 0.46 -6.09 -8.85
C ARG A 130 -0.78 -6.95 -9.10
N HIS A 131 -0.91 -8.06 -8.39
CA HIS A 131 -2.07 -8.94 -8.52
C HIS A 131 -3.34 -8.27 -8.00
N VAL A 132 -3.31 -7.72 -6.78
CA VAL A 132 -4.46 -7.09 -6.13
C VAL A 132 -4.95 -5.84 -6.89
N TYR A 133 -4.01 -5.07 -7.46
CA TYR A 133 -4.27 -3.86 -8.24
C TYR A 133 -4.69 -4.15 -9.69
N SER A 134 -4.71 -5.42 -10.11
CA SER A 134 -5.16 -5.78 -11.46
C SER A 134 -6.57 -5.22 -11.71
N PRO A 135 -6.78 -4.44 -12.78
CA PRO A 135 -8.11 -3.93 -13.12
C PRO A 135 -9.00 -5.03 -13.69
N PHE A 136 -8.43 -6.20 -14.01
CA PHE A 136 -9.19 -7.36 -14.43
C PHE A 136 -9.26 -8.38 -13.30
N ALA A 137 -10.48 -8.80 -12.97
CA ALA A 137 -10.71 -9.92 -12.07
C ALA A 137 -11.28 -11.10 -12.86
N VAL A 138 -10.80 -12.30 -12.52
CA VAL A 138 -11.25 -13.56 -13.12
C VAL A 138 -11.76 -14.47 -12.01
N GLY A 139 -13.03 -14.84 -12.10
CA GLY A 139 -13.68 -15.78 -11.19
C GLY A 139 -14.03 -17.08 -11.91
N LEU A 140 -13.93 -18.22 -11.22
CA LEU A 140 -14.41 -19.49 -11.73
C LEU A 140 -15.91 -19.65 -11.40
N LEU A 141 -16.76 -19.82 -12.40
CA LEU A 141 -18.20 -20.06 -12.21
C LEU A 141 -18.53 -21.55 -12.16
N HIS A 142 -17.92 -22.34 -13.06
CA HIS A 142 -18.13 -23.77 -13.17
C HIS A 142 -16.92 -24.43 -13.82
N ALA A 143 -16.53 -25.63 -13.38
CA ALA A 143 -15.53 -26.46 -14.05
C ALA A 143 -15.92 -27.95 -13.94
N ASP A 144 -15.91 -28.65 -15.06
CA ASP A 144 -16.10 -30.09 -15.16
C ASP A 144 -15.20 -30.70 -16.25
N VAL A 145 -15.43 -31.97 -16.59
CA VAL A 145 -14.67 -32.71 -17.60
C VAL A 145 -14.88 -32.19 -19.04
N ALA A 146 -15.97 -31.47 -19.29
CA ALA A 146 -16.27 -30.89 -20.60
C ALA A 146 -15.69 -29.47 -20.74
N GLY A 147 -15.37 -28.79 -19.63
CA GLY A 147 -14.62 -27.54 -19.64
C GLY A 147 -14.88 -26.64 -18.44
N ALA A 148 -14.46 -25.38 -18.55
CA ALA A 148 -14.63 -24.37 -17.51
C ALA A 148 -15.36 -23.13 -18.04
N ARG A 149 -16.18 -22.52 -17.18
CA ARG A 149 -16.82 -21.22 -17.40
C ARG A 149 -16.24 -20.23 -16.41
N LEU A 150 -15.66 -19.14 -16.93
CA LEU A 150 -15.06 -18.06 -16.16
C LEU A 150 -15.91 -16.80 -16.25
N LEU A 151 -15.97 -16.03 -15.16
CA LEU A 151 -16.41 -14.65 -15.14
C LEU A 151 -15.18 -13.77 -15.27
N VAL A 152 -15.19 -12.84 -16.23
CA VAL A 152 -14.15 -11.81 -16.37
C VAL A 152 -14.82 -10.46 -16.19
N SER A 153 -14.30 -9.63 -15.29
CA SER A 153 -14.76 -8.27 -15.05
C SER A 153 -13.62 -7.26 -15.21
N SER A 154 -13.95 -6.06 -15.69
CA SER A 154 -13.03 -4.93 -15.87
C SER A 154 -13.40 -3.79 -14.90
N GLU A 155 -12.39 -3.22 -14.26
CA GLU A 155 -12.44 -2.02 -13.41
C GLU A 155 -11.80 -0.80 -14.11
N LEU A 156 -11.49 -0.89 -15.40
CA LEU A 156 -11.00 0.25 -16.18
C LEU A 156 -12.09 1.31 -16.32
N LEU A 157 -11.74 2.58 -16.08
CA LEU A 157 -12.66 3.72 -16.26
C LEU A 157 -12.82 4.10 -17.74
N PHE A 158 -11.76 3.94 -18.51
CA PHE A 158 -11.71 4.22 -19.94
C PHE A 158 -10.83 3.17 -20.61
N GLU A 159 -11.18 2.80 -21.84
CA GLU A 159 -10.39 1.91 -22.68
C GLU A 159 -9.85 2.72 -23.88
N ALA A 160 -8.63 2.40 -24.31
CA ALA A 160 -7.93 3.09 -25.40
C ALA A 160 -8.35 2.58 -26.79
#